data_AF-A0A841DLC7-F1
#
_entry.id   AF-A0A841DLC7-F1
#
_cell.length_a   1.000
_cell.length_b   1.000
_cell.length_c   1.000
_cell.angle_alpha   90.00
_cell.angle_beta   90.00
_cell.angle_gamma   90.00
#
_symmetry.space_group_name_H-M   'P 1'
#
loop_
_entity.id
_entity.type
_entity.pdbx_description
1 polymer ?
#
loop_
_entity_poly.entity_id
_entity_poly.type
_entity_poly.pdbx_seq_one_letter_code
_entity_poly.pdbx_strand_id
1 'polypeptide(L)'
;MGVDVVLKQVSRPGTSSKRRRLTQLDIVPDTDDVFARICERSKLPMLSRVDPYGDLILTAAEMPQLLEEVETERKLTTDDQERVLLAAVHHLGERCSTEPYTELHLQGD
;
A
#
# COMPACT_ATOMS: atom_id res chain seq x y z
N MET A 1 2.83 -14.68 -6.86
CA MET A 1 3.36 -14.13 -5.59
C MET A 1 2.72 -12.78 -5.48
N GLY A 2 1.80 -12.66 -4.54
CA GLY A 2 0.94 -11.49 -4.41
C GLY A 2 1.63 -10.41 -3.61
N VAL A 3 1.06 -9.20 -3.66
CA VAL A 3 1.45 -8.14 -2.74
C VAL A 3 0.23 -7.64 -2.00
N ASP A 4 0.11 -8.01 -0.73
CA ASP A 4 -0.97 -7.55 0.13
C ASP A 4 -0.72 -6.11 0.58
N VAL A 5 -1.75 -5.27 0.56
CA VAL A 5 -1.65 -3.89 1.05
C VAL A 5 -2.29 -3.80 2.43
N VAL A 6 -1.48 -3.59 3.46
CA VAL A 6 -1.90 -3.64 4.86
C VAL A 6 -1.75 -2.28 5.52
N LEU A 7 -2.85 -1.71 5.99
CA LEU A 7 -2.82 -0.49 6.80
C LEU A 7 -2.53 -0.87 8.25
N LYS A 8 -1.46 -0.33 8.82
CA LYS A 8 -1.07 -0.57 10.22
C LYS A 8 -1.01 0.73 11.01
N GLN A 9 -1.55 0.70 12.22
CA GLN A 9 -1.35 1.74 13.22
C GLN A 9 -0.06 1.49 13.98
N VAL A 10 0.76 2.52 14.09
CA VAL A 10 1.97 2.56 14.90
C VAL A 10 1.63 3.17 16.24
N SER A 11 1.61 2.34 17.28
CA SER A 11 1.51 2.82 18.66
C SER A 11 2.88 2.80 19.33
N ARG A 12 3.22 3.88 20.03
CA ARG A 12 4.43 3.98 20.84
C ARG A 12 4.05 4.32 22.29
N PRO A 13 3.80 3.31 23.14
CA PRO A 13 3.62 3.56 24.57
C PRO A 13 4.95 4.00 25.21
N GLY A 14 5.11 5.31 25.37
CA GLY A 14 6.25 5.98 26.01
C GLY A 14 7.35 6.46 25.05
N THR A 15 8.45 7.00 25.59
CA THR A 15 9.54 7.62 24.81
C THR A 15 10.59 6.64 24.28
N SER A 16 10.51 5.34 24.62
CA SER A 16 11.48 4.33 24.17
C SER A 16 11.17 3.81 22.76
N SER A 17 12.20 3.66 21.91
CA SER A 17 12.07 3.09 20.55
C SER A 17 11.77 1.58 20.56
N LYS A 18 12.09 0.88 21.65
CA LYS A 18 11.91 -0.58 21.80
C LYS A 18 10.46 -1.04 21.99
N ARG A 19 9.48 -0.12 22.10
CA ARG A 19 8.06 -0.45 22.34
C ARG A 19 7.14 -0.12 21.18
N ARG A 20 7.67 0.11 19.97
CA ARG A 20 6.85 0.28 18.78
C ARG A 20 6.00 -0.97 18.57
N ARG A 21 4.67 -0.81 18.58
CA ARG A 21 3.71 -1.88 18.33
C ARG A 21 2.89 -1.53 17.10
N LEU A 22 2.86 -2.46 16.16
CA LEU A 22 2.05 -2.37 14.95
C LEU A 22 0.74 -3.12 15.18
N THR A 23 -0.36 -2.46 14.90
CA THR A 23 -1.70 -3.05 14.91
C THR A 23 -2.26 -2.94 13.51
N GLN A 24 -2.63 -4.06 12.89
CA GLN A 24 -3.33 -4.05 11.61
C GLN A 24 -4.70 -3.40 11.79
N LEU A 25 -4.97 -2.37 11.00
CA LEU A 25 -6.26 -1.69 10.94
C LEU A 25 -7.10 -2.25 9.79
N ASP A 26 -6.48 -2.51 8.66
CA ASP A 26 -7.18 -2.92 7.44
C ASP A 26 -6.23 -3.64 6.46
N ILE A 27 -6.78 -4.38 5.51
CA ILE A 27 -6.02 -5.12 4.49
C ILE A 27 -6.78 -5.21 3.17
N VAL A 28 -6.05 -5.00 2.08
CA VAL A 28 -6.47 -5.35 0.73
C VAL A 28 -5.58 -6.51 0.28
N PRO A 29 -6.08 -7.76 0.30
CA PRO A 29 -5.31 -8.91 -0.12
C PRO A 29 -5.19 -8.97 -1.64
N ASP A 30 -4.04 -9.40 -2.15
CA ASP A 30 -3.77 -9.59 -3.58
C ASP A 30 -3.80 -11.08 -3.96
N THR A 31 -4.94 -11.71 -3.69
CA THR A 31 -5.13 -13.17 -3.83
C THR A 31 -4.93 -13.69 -5.26
N ASP A 32 -5.13 -12.84 -6.27
CA ASP A 32 -5.02 -13.21 -7.69
C ASP A 32 -3.75 -12.65 -8.37
N ASP A 33 -2.75 -12.21 -7.58
CA ASP A 33 -1.51 -11.56 -8.03
C ASP A 33 -1.76 -10.35 -8.96
N VAL A 34 -2.91 -9.68 -8.84
CA VAL A 34 -3.32 -8.60 -9.74
C VAL A 34 -2.52 -7.34 -9.42
N PHE A 35 -2.41 -6.98 -8.14
CA PHE A 35 -1.68 -5.80 -7.71
C PHE A 35 -0.18 -5.97 -7.97
N ALA A 36 0.38 -7.16 -7.70
CA ALA A 36 1.75 -7.50 -8.04
C ALA A 36 2.04 -7.32 -9.54
N ARG A 37 1.16 -7.83 -10.43
CA ARG A 37 1.30 -7.65 -11.88
C ARG A 37 1.20 -6.18 -12.32
N ILE A 38 0.34 -5.38 -11.68
CA ILE A 38 0.25 -3.93 -11.95
C ILE A 38 1.57 -3.25 -11.56
N CYS A 39 2.12 -3.58 -10.39
CA CYS A 39 3.38 -3.00 -9.92
C CYS A 39 4.56 -3.40 -10.83
N GLU A 40 4.63 -4.67 -11.25
CA GLU A 40 5.69 -5.18 -12.13
C GLU A 40 5.69 -4.50 -13.51
N ARG A 41 4.52 -4.25 -14.09
CA ARG A 41 4.41 -3.57 -15.40
C ARG A 41 4.49 -2.05 -15.31
N SER A 42 4.18 -1.48 -14.14
CA SER A 42 4.19 -0.03 -13.95
C SER A 42 5.61 0.50 -13.99
N LYS A 43 5.78 1.64 -14.66
CA LYS A 43 7.06 2.37 -14.68
C LYS A 43 7.06 3.55 -13.70
N LEU A 44 6.04 3.63 -12.85
CA LEU A 44 5.88 4.73 -11.92
C LEU A 44 6.82 4.54 -10.71
N PRO A 45 7.47 5.60 -10.22
CA PRO A 45 8.59 5.45 -9.28
C PRO A 45 8.25 4.80 -7.94
N MET A 46 7.03 4.94 -7.43
CA MET A 46 6.60 4.29 -6.19
C MET A 46 6.16 2.85 -6.45
N LEU A 47 5.32 2.62 -7.46
CA LEU A 47 4.81 1.29 -7.77
C LEU A 47 5.92 0.33 -8.22
N SER A 48 6.93 0.82 -8.94
CA SER A 48 8.09 0.02 -9.34
C SER A 48 9.03 -0.36 -8.19
N ARG A 49 8.87 0.23 -7.00
CA ARG A 49 9.62 -0.17 -5.78
C ARG A 49 8.98 -1.36 -5.06
N VAL A 50 7.75 -1.71 -5.41
CA VAL A 50 7.04 -2.84 -4.82
C VAL A 50 7.73 -4.12 -5.26
N ASP A 51 8.13 -4.93 -4.29
CA ASP A 51 8.80 -6.21 -4.51
C ASP A 51 7.86 -7.34 -4.02
N PRO A 52 7.41 -8.25 -4.88
CA PRO A 52 6.60 -9.40 -4.49
C PRO A 52 7.25 -10.34 -3.47
N TYR A 53 8.55 -10.21 -3.22
CA TYR A 53 9.30 -11.01 -2.26
C TYR A 53 9.74 -10.22 -1.02
N GLY A 54 9.32 -8.95 -0.90
CA GLY A 54 9.76 -8.03 0.14
C GLY A 54 8.63 -7.18 0.71
N ASP A 55 8.89 -6.62 1.89
CA ASP A 55 8.00 -5.62 2.49
C ASP A 55 8.46 -4.21 2.07
N LEU A 56 7.54 -3.41 1.51
CA LEU A 56 7.71 -1.98 1.34
C LEU A 56 6.81 -1.25 2.35
N ILE A 57 7.43 -0.48 3.25
CA ILE A 57 6.72 0.32 4.25
C ILE A 57 6.69 1.76 3.79
N LEU A 58 5.48 2.31 3.65
CA LEU A 58 5.24 3.70 3.28
C LEU A 58 4.58 4.44 4.44
N THR A 59 4.98 5.70 4.62
CA THR A 59 4.43 6.62 5.62
C THR A 59 3.50 7.64 4.97
N ALA A 60 2.77 8.41 5.78
CA ALA A 60 1.94 9.53 5.32
C ALA A 60 2.67 10.50 4.36
N ALA A 61 4.01 10.64 4.48
CA ALA A 61 4.81 11.49 3.60
C ALA A 61 4.89 10.99 2.16
N GLU A 62 4.78 9.68 1.96
CA GLU A 62 4.86 9.02 0.65
C GLU A 62 3.48 8.84 0.00
N MET A 63 2.40 9.02 0.78
CA MET A 63 1.03 8.81 0.32
C MET A 63 0.61 9.70 -0.86
N PRO A 64 0.95 11.01 -0.92
CA PRO A 64 0.57 11.83 -2.07
C PRO A 64 1.09 11.26 -3.39
N GLN A 65 2.34 10.78 -3.40
CA GLN A 65 2.94 10.16 -4.58
C GLN A 65 2.26 8.82 -4.92
N LEU A 66 2.08 7.94 -3.92
CA LEU A 66 1.41 6.66 -4.13
C LEU A 66 -0.01 6.84 -4.71
N LEU A 67 -0.79 7.77 -4.16
CA LEU A 67 -2.17 8.02 -4.58
C LEU A 67 -2.24 8.52 -6.02
N GLU A 68 -1.34 9.41 -6.42
CA GLU A 68 -1.24 9.89 -7.81
C GLU A 68 -0.90 8.75 -8.78
N GLU A 69 0.03 7.87 -8.39
CA GLU A 69 0.45 6.74 -9.22
C GLU A 69 -0.66 5.68 -9.34
N VAL A 70 -1.33 5.33 -8.25
CA VAL A 70 -2.47 4.41 -8.23
C VAL A 70 -3.63 4.94 -9.07
N GLU A 71 -3.94 6.24 -8.96
CA GLU A 71 -4.99 6.87 -9.76
C GLU A 71 -4.62 6.90 -11.26
N THR A 72 -3.33 7.03 -11.57
CA THR A 72 -2.82 6.96 -12.95
C THR A 72 -3.04 5.56 -13.52
N GLU A 73 -2.62 4.50 -12.83
CA GLU A 73 -2.86 3.11 -13.26
C GLU A 73 -4.37 2.80 -13.37
N ARG A 74 -5.19 3.31 -12.44
CA ARG A 74 -6.64 3.10 -12.43
C ARG A 74 -7.32 3.66 -13.68
N LYS A 75 -6.83 4.80 -14.18
CA LYS A 75 -7.31 5.42 -15.43
C LYS A 75 -6.84 4.68 -16.68
N LEU A 76 -5.68 4.05 -16.63
CA LEU A 76 -5.09 3.32 -17.76
C LEU A 76 -5.67 1.92 -17.92
N THR A 77 -6.07 1.27 -16.82
CA THR A 77 -6.61 -0.09 -16.91
C THR A 77 -8.02 -0.13 -17.52
N THR A 78 -8.25 -1.15 -18.33
CA THR A 78 -9.57 -1.53 -18.88
C THR A 78 -10.20 -2.70 -18.16
N ASP A 79 -9.50 -3.30 -17.20
CA ASP A 79 -9.96 -4.45 -16.42
C ASP A 79 -10.69 -3.97 -15.16
N ASP A 80 -11.93 -4.42 -14.99
CA ASP A 80 -12.75 -4.06 -13.84
C ASP A 80 -12.20 -4.61 -12.51
N GLN A 81 -11.55 -5.78 -12.53
CA GLN A 81 -10.91 -6.36 -11.35
C GLN A 81 -9.74 -5.49 -10.88
N GLU A 82 -8.90 -5.04 -11.82
CA GLU A 82 -7.80 -4.12 -11.53
C GLU A 82 -8.32 -2.77 -11.00
N ARG A 83 -9.40 -2.24 -11.57
CA ARG A 83 -10.01 -0.98 -11.11
C ARG A 83 -10.52 -1.07 -9.68
N VAL A 84 -11.20 -2.16 -9.33
CA VAL A 84 -11.71 -2.38 -7.97
C VAL A 84 -10.55 -2.48 -6.98
N LEU A 85 -9.51 -3.23 -7.34
CA LEU A 85 -8.33 -3.39 -6.50
C LEU A 85 -7.58 -2.07 -6.29
N LEU A 86 -7.32 -1.32 -7.37
CA LEU A 86 -6.66 -0.02 -7.29
C LEU A 86 -7.50 1.00 -6.51
N ALA A 87 -8.83 0.97 -6.62
CA ALA A 87 -9.70 1.81 -5.81
C ALA A 87 -9.60 1.47 -4.30
N ALA A 88 -9.52 0.18 -3.96
CA ALA A 88 -9.34 -0.26 -2.58
C ALA A 88 -7.96 0.15 -2.02
N VAL A 89 -6.89 -0.02 -2.81
CA VAL A 89 -5.54 0.44 -2.44
C VAL A 89 -5.49 1.96 -2.27
N HIS A 90 -6.12 2.71 -3.19
CA HIS A 90 -6.23 4.16 -3.07
C HIS A 90 -6.93 4.56 -1.77
N HIS A 91 -8.02 3.89 -1.40
CA HIS A 91 -8.72 4.15 -0.15
C HIS A 91 -7.84 3.93 1.08
N LEU A 92 -7.05 2.85 1.12
CA LEU A 92 -6.10 2.64 2.22
C LEU A 92 -5.00 3.70 2.25
N GLY A 93 -4.50 4.13 1.10
CA GLY A 93 -3.52 5.22 1.00
C GLY A 93 -4.06 6.56 1.50
N GLU A 94 -5.32 6.90 1.18
CA GLU A 94 -5.98 8.10 1.68
C GLU A 94 -6.12 8.08 3.20
N ARG A 95 -6.51 6.93 3.75
CA ARG A 95 -6.55 6.72 5.20
C ARG A 95 -5.17 6.89 5.82
N CYS A 96 -4.14 6.32 5.21
CA CYS A 96 -2.77 6.47 5.71
C CYS A 96 -2.26 7.94 5.65
N SER A 97 -2.74 8.72 4.67
CA SER A 97 -2.39 10.14 4.52
C SER A 97 -3.04 11.02 5.59
N THR A 98 -4.25 10.66 6.02
CA THR A 98 -5.08 11.47 6.92
C THR A 98 -5.00 11.04 8.38
N GLU A 99 -4.81 9.75 8.65
CA GLU A 99 -4.72 9.19 9.99
C GLU A 99 -3.28 9.28 10.52
N PRO A 100 -3.02 10.02 11.61
CA PRO A 100 -1.68 10.12 12.18
C PRO A 100 -1.22 8.76 12.73
N TYR A 101 0.10 8.54 12.70
CA TYR A 101 0.73 7.31 13.18
C TYR A 101 0.25 6.05 12.44
N THR A 102 -0.10 6.18 11.17
CA THR A 102 -0.37 5.04 10.30
C THR A 102 0.77 4.84 9.31
N GLU A 103 0.94 3.59 8.90
CA GLU A 103 1.86 3.17 7.86
C GLU A 103 1.12 2.21 6.93
N LEU A 104 1.41 2.31 5.65
CA LEU A 104 0.94 1.38 4.64
C LEU A 104 2.06 0.38 4.34
N HIS A 105 1.79 -0.90 4.54
CA HIS A 105 2.75 -1.98 4.35
C HIS A 105 2.32 -2.75 3.11
N LEU A 106 3.12 -2.68 2.05
CA LEU A 106 2.97 -3.52 0.86
C LEU A 106 3.80 -4.78 1.12
N GLN A 107 3.14 -5.89 1.40
CA GLN A 107 3.76 -7.13 1.86
C GLN A 107 3.78 -8.15 0.74
N GLY A 108 4.97 -8.48 0.25
CA GLY A 108 5.18 -9.65 -0.60
C GLY A 108 4.94 -10.96 0.16
N ASP A 109 4.65 -12.01 -0.60
CA ASP A 109 4.47 -13.39 -0.11
C ASP A 109 5.78 -14.21 -0.15
#